data_AF-A0A5P6P6Q9-F1
#
_entry.id   AF-A0A5P6P6Q9-F1
#
_cell.length_a   1.000
_cell.length_b   1.000
_cell.length_c   1.000
_cell.angle_alpha   90.00
_cell.angle_beta   90.00
_cell.angle_gamma   90.00
#
_symmetry.space_group_name_H-M   'P 1'
#
loop_
_entity.id
_entity.type
_entity.pdbx_description
1 polymer ?
#
loop_
_entity_poly.entity_id
_entity_poly.type
_entity_poly.pdbx_seq_one_letter_code
_entity_poly.pdbx_strand_id
1 'polypeptide(L)'
;MDWFERLTGFPEGDYATTVQNLQVEGEHLHSTINGKSYRTGRLELASLKTLRDRVSQAIRSPGRLRVSAVVGDVRRMHQAPENSTALFQVASQFNLLEMASPKFTPNDGVGCYEHDRTQGPACAIAAGAATIYRNYFVPVDGQIGQTAERQINCLHDVGVTLTGILGLPLEKLWALRNGYALCSELGLDAISECLQSLSLEKIDEIRGDLKVGVHSDVEVTDSRTKIRPVVSQVFCSALPVAYTRIPSERWAPFASLVLEAAYEATLLAAILNHANGNSSVVLLTHLGGGAFGNNPEWITRAIRRALVAVSDFDLDVKIVSFSRITTDTAELVNEFR
;
A
#
# COMPACT_ATOMS: atom_id res chain seq x y z
N MET A 1 -21.18 14.08 11.63
CA MET A 1 -19.89 13.67 12.19
C MET A 1 -19.32 12.58 11.34
N ASP A 2 -18.35 12.95 10.50
CA ASP A 2 -17.57 12.01 9.69
C ASP A 2 -16.64 11.15 10.56
N TRP A 3 -15.84 10.29 9.95
CA TRP A 3 -14.91 9.44 10.70
C TRP A 3 -13.82 10.22 11.42
N PHE A 4 -13.35 11.33 10.85
CA PHE A 4 -12.29 12.15 11.42
C PHE A 4 -12.78 12.80 12.71
N GLU A 5 -13.91 13.51 12.65
CA GLU A 5 -14.52 14.20 13.78
C GLU A 5 -14.92 13.23 14.90
N ARG A 6 -15.33 11.99 14.57
CA ARG A 6 -15.59 10.94 15.60
C ARG A 6 -14.33 10.61 16.41
N LEU A 7 -13.16 10.58 15.77
CA LEU A 7 -11.89 10.25 16.41
C LEU A 7 -11.33 11.45 17.17
N THR A 8 -11.25 12.60 16.51
CA THR A 8 -10.54 13.79 16.98
C THR A 8 -11.42 14.74 17.78
N GLY A 9 -12.75 14.68 17.64
CA GLY A 9 -13.69 15.56 18.33
C GLY A 9 -13.83 16.95 17.73
N PHE A 10 -13.28 17.20 16.54
CA PHE A 10 -13.47 18.43 15.78
C PHE A 10 -13.52 18.10 14.26
N PRO A 11 -14.30 18.85 13.46
CA PRO A 11 -14.34 18.65 12.02
C PRO A 11 -12.97 18.97 11.39
N GLU A 12 -12.55 18.20 10.39
CA GLU A 12 -11.31 18.49 9.67
C GLU A 12 -11.41 19.87 8.99
N GLY A 13 -10.43 20.72 9.27
CA GLY A 13 -10.37 22.09 8.75
C GLY A 13 -9.22 22.27 7.77
N ASP A 14 -8.69 23.49 7.65
CA ASP A 14 -7.44 23.70 6.92
C ASP A 14 -6.27 22.96 7.60
N TYR A 15 -5.20 22.76 6.83
CA TYR A 15 -4.04 22.00 7.27
C TYR A 15 -3.42 22.54 8.57
N ALA A 16 -3.30 23.86 8.71
CA ALA A 16 -2.62 24.45 9.87
C ALA A 16 -3.48 24.32 11.13
N THR A 17 -4.77 24.63 11.07
CA THR A 17 -5.68 24.46 12.20
C THR A 17 -5.83 22.99 12.59
N THR A 18 -5.87 22.08 11.62
CA THR A 18 -5.95 20.64 11.89
C THR A 18 -4.73 20.13 12.66
N VAL A 19 -3.52 20.52 12.24
CA VAL A 19 -2.27 20.15 12.92
C VAL A 19 -2.20 20.74 14.33
N GLN A 20 -2.66 21.98 14.56
CA GLN A 20 -2.62 22.62 15.88
C GLN A 20 -3.47 21.90 16.95
N ASN A 21 -4.52 21.19 16.52
CA ASN A 21 -5.44 20.48 17.39
C ASN A 21 -5.01 19.02 17.68
N LEU A 22 -3.87 18.60 17.14
CA LEU A 22 -3.36 17.23 17.21
C LEU A 22 -1.91 17.21 17.66
N GLN A 23 -1.53 16.20 18.42
CA GLN A 23 -0.17 15.99 18.89
C GLN A 23 0.22 14.52 18.71
N VAL A 24 1.49 14.27 18.39
CA VAL A 24 2.03 12.92 18.30
C VAL A 24 3.11 12.74 19.36
N GLU A 25 2.91 11.77 20.24
CA GLU A 25 3.85 11.40 21.30
C GLU A 25 4.18 9.91 21.17
N GLY A 26 5.43 9.60 20.79
CA GLY A 26 5.82 8.22 20.48
C GLY A 26 4.99 7.66 19.32
N GLU A 27 4.31 6.54 19.56
CA GLU A 27 3.43 5.86 18.60
C GLU A 27 1.94 6.20 18.82
N HIS A 28 1.62 7.34 19.44
CA HIS A 28 0.24 7.74 19.72
C HIS A 28 -0.10 9.10 19.15
N LEU A 29 -1.30 9.20 18.56
CA LEU A 29 -1.93 10.45 18.15
C LEU A 29 -2.91 10.89 19.24
N HIS A 30 -2.78 12.13 19.69
CA HIS A 30 -3.58 12.74 20.73
C HIS A 30 -4.38 13.91 20.14
N SER A 31 -5.68 13.96 20.44
CA SER A 31 -6.48 15.16 20.18
C SER A 31 -6.48 16.05 21.41
N THR A 32 -6.11 17.32 21.22
CA THR A 32 -6.16 18.32 22.29
C THR A 32 -7.58 18.81 22.58
N ILE A 33 -8.53 18.51 21.68
CA ILE A 33 -9.93 18.96 21.78
C ILE A 33 -10.77 18.02 22.65
N ASN A 34 -10.68 16.70 22.42
CA ASN A 34 -11.48 15.72 23.15
C ASN A 34 -10.66 14.86 24.13
N GLY A 35 -9.34 15.05 24.19
CA GLY A 35 -8.42 14.34 25.08
C GLY A 35 -8.23 12.84 24.74
N LYS A 36 -8.78 12.35 23.63
CA LYS A 36 -8.61 10.94 23.21
C LYS A 36 -7.23 10.73 22.59
N SER A 37 -6.71 9.52 22.78
CA SER A 37 -5.45 9.05 22.22
C SER A 37 -5.64 7.69 21.56
N TYR A 38 -4.90 7.45 20.47
CA TYR A 38 -4.96 6.22 19.69
C TYR A 38 -3.56 5.83 19.22
N ARG A 39 -3.23 4.54 19.25
CA ARG A 39 -1.93 4.08 18.74
C ARG A 39 -1.89 4.19 17.21
N THR A 40 -0.97 5.00 16.69
CA THR A 40 -0.70 5.11 15.25
C THR A 40 0.10 3.93 14.75
N GLY A 41 0.94 3.33 15.60
CA GLY A 41 1.90 2.31 15.21
C GLY A 41 3.17 2.93 14.65
N ARG A 42 3.94 2.13 13.90
CA ARG A 42 5.24 2.52 13.33
C ARG A 42 5.25 2.37 11.83
N LEU A 43 5.44 3.48 11.12
CA LEU A 43 5.57 3.49 9.67
C LEU A 43 7.05 3.40 9.26
N GLU A 44 7.32 2.52 8.30
CA GLU A 44 8.60 2.39 7.62
C GLU A 44 8.41 2.41 6.09
N LEU A 45 9.30 3.10 5.38
CA LEU A 45 9.43 2.97 3.92
C LEU A 45 10.48 1.90 3.61
N ALA A 46 10.05 0.72 3.18
CA ALA A 46 10.93 -0.41 2.90
C ALA A 46 10.95 -0.72 1.40
N SER A 47 12.15 -0.86 0.81
CA SER A 47 12.26 -1.38 -0.56
C SER A 47 12.08 -2.90 -0.59
N LEU A 48 11.65 -3.43 -1.73
CA LEU A 48 11.57 -4.88 -1.93
C LEU A 48 12.91 -5.55 -1.63
N LYS A 49 14.02 -4.96 -2.08
CA LYS A 49 15.37 -5.44 -1.78
C LYS A 49 15.63 -5.51 -0.27
N THR A 50 15.32 -4.46 0.48
CA THR A 50 15.49 -4.45 1.95
C THR A 50 14.65 -5.54 2.63
N LEU A 51 13.42 -5.77 2.16
CA LEU A 51 12.56 -6.83 2.72
C LEU A 51 13.12 -8.23 2.43
N ARG A 52 13.64 -8.48 1.22
CA ARG A 52 14.34 -9.73 0.86
C ARG A 52 15.55 -9.97 1.75
N ASP A 53 16.40 -8.95 1.91
CA ASP A 53 17.60 -9.02 2.76
C ASP A 53 17.24 -9.39 4.20
N ARG A 54 16.19 -8.77 4.77
CA ARG A 54 15.72 -9.06 6.13
C ARG A 54 15.15 -10.47 6.25
N VAL A 55 14.32 -10.92 5.31
CA VAL A 55 13.77 -12.29 5.33
C VAL A 55 14.88 -13.33 5.21
N SER A 56 15.94 -13.06 4.42
CA SER A 56 17.10 -13.96 4.31
C SER A 56 17.88 -14.12 5.62
N GLN A 57 17.83 -13.11 6.49
CA GLN A 57 18.52 -13.08 7.78
C GLN A 57 17.62 -13.54 8.94
N ALA A 58 16.30 -13.55 8.75
CA ALA A 58 15.34 -13.97 9.75
C ALA A 58 15.42 -15.48 9.99
N ILE A 59 15.15 -15.89 11.23
CA ILE A 59 14.99 -17.31 11.56
C ILE A 59 13.80 -17.82 10.77
N ARG A 60 14.03 -18.82 9.91
CA ARG A 60 12.96 -19.45 9.15
C ARG A 60 12.06 -20.22 10.12
N SER A 61 10.79 -19.87 10.15
CA SER A 61 9.74 -20.75 10.66
C SER A 61 9.30 -21.66 9.51
N PRO A 62 9.76 -22.92 9.46
CA PRO A 62 9.35 -23.83 8.40
C PRO A 62 7.85 -24.08 8.51
N GLY A 63 7.15 -24.04 7.37
CA GLY A 63 5.74 -24.38 7.29
C GLY A 63 5.28 -24.45 5.84
N ARG A 64 3.97 -24.38 5.63
CA ARG A 64 3.37 -24.46 4.29
C ARG A 64 2.42 -23.30 4.07
N LEU A 65 2.65 -22.60 2.96
CA LEU A 65 1.76 -21.57 2.45
C LEU A 65 0.34 -22.13 2.27
N ARG A 66 -0.64 -21.45 2.85
CA ARG A 66 -2.08 -21.69 2.64
C ARG A 66 -2.64 -20.51 1.85
N VAL A 67 -3.42 -20.80 0.83
CA VAL A 67 -4.06 -19.77 0.00
C VAL A 67 -5.55 -20.01 -0.04
N SER A 68 -6.33 -18.98 0.22
CA SER A 68 -7.79 -18.99 0.15
C SER A 68 -8.32 -17.70 -0.45
N ALA A 69 -9.57 -17.72 -0.91
CA ALA A 69 -10.29 -16.52 -1.33
C ALA A 69 -11.43 -16.24 -0.35
N VAL A 70 -11.62 -14.97 -0.01
CA VAL A 70 -12.66 -14.53 0.92
C VAL A 70 -13.44 -13.37 0.33
N VAL A 71 -14.74 -13.33 0.61
CA VAL A 71 -15.61 -12.21 0.23
C VAL A 71 -15.96 -11.40 1.47
N GLY A 72 -15.81 -10.09 1.40
CA GLY A 72 -16.38 -9.22 2.41
C GLY A 72 -15.83 -7.80 2.45
N ASP A 73 -16.30 -7.06 3.44
CA ASP A 73 -15.92 -5.68 3.70
C ASP A 73 -14.60 -5.65 4.48
N VAL A 74 -13.55 -5.14 3.84
CA VAL A 74 -12.21 -5.05 4.43
C VAL A 74 -12.19 -4.23 5.73
N ARG A 75 -13.06 -3.21 5.85
CA ARG A 75 -13.17 -2.38 7.05
C ARG A 75 -13.71 -3.17 8.24
N ARG A 76 -14.62 -4.13 7.99
CA ARG A 76 -15.07 -5.11 9.00
C ARG A 76 -14.00 -6.15 9.28
N MET A 77 -13.26 -6.59 8.27
CA MET A 77 -12.16 -7.56 8.45
C MET A 77 -11.05 -7.01 9.37
N HIS A 78 -10.77 -5.71 9.35
CA HIS A 78 -9.84 -5.07 10.30
C HIS A 78 -10.33 -5.19 11.76
N GLN A 79 -11.65 -5.15 11.98
CA GLN A 79 -12.25 -5.23 13.32
C GLN A 79 -12.39 -6.67 13.83
N ALA A 80 -12.22 -7.66 12.95
CA ALA A 80 -12.49 -9.06 13.23
C ALA A 80 -11.38 -9.64 14.14
N PRO A 81 -11.71 -10.23 15.31
CA PRO A 81 -10.72 -10.75 16.25
C PRO A 81 -9.75 -11.78 15.64
N GLU A 82 -10.23 -12.59 14.69
CA GLU A 82 -9.42 -13.57 13.96
C GLU A 82 -8.31 -12.96 13.10
N ASN A 83 -8.41 -11.66 12.78
CA ASN A 83 -7.40 -10.91 12.05
C ASN A 83 -6.56 -10.01 12.98
N SER A 84 -6.64 -10.18 14.31
CA SER A 84 -5.75 -9.48 15.23
C SER A 84 -4.30 -9.79 14.90
N THR A 85 -3.47 -8.75 14.80
CA THR A 85 -2.05 -8.76 14.38
C THR A 85 -1.80 -9.26 12.95
N ALA A 86 -2.86 -9.46 12.14
CA ALA A 86 -2.74 -9.81 10.73
C ALA A 86 -2.22 -8.61 9.91
N LEU A 87 -1.72 -8.92 8.71
CA LEU A 87 -1.24 -7.92 7.76
C LEU A 87 -2.25 -7.71 6.63
N PHE A 88 -2.58 -6.45 6.35
CA PHE A 88 -3.48 -6.06 5.27
C PHE A 88 -2.70 -5.35 4.16
N GLN A 89 -2.85 -5.81 2.92
CA GLN A 89 -2.41 -5.06 1.75
C GLN A 89 -3.41 -3.93 1.48
N VAL A 90 -2.93 -2.69 1.48
CA VAL A 90 -3.74 -1.50 1.24
C VAL A 90 -3.41 -0.94 -0.14
N ALA A 91 -4.45 -0.69 -0.93
CA ALA A 91 -4.29 -0.05 -2.23
C ALA A 91 -4.21 1.45 -1.98
N SER A 92 -3.05 2.01 -2.25
CA SER A 92 -2.69 3.38 -1.95
C SER A 92 -2.02 4.01 -3.17
N GLN A 93 -1.67 5.28 -3.07
CA GLN A 93 -0.80 5.95 -4.03
C GLN A 93 0.67 5.87 -3.61
N PHE A 94 1.59 6.28 -4.48
CA PHE A 94 3.03 6.23 -4.17
C PHE A 94 3.45 7.15 -3.01
N ASN A 95 2.56 7.99 -2.51
CA ASN A 95 2.74 8.83 -1.31
C ASN A 95 2.06 8.28 -0.05
N LEU A 96 1.54 7.05 -0.09
CA LEU A 96 0.86 6.36 1.02
C LEU A 96 -0.46 7.01 1.49
N LEU A 97 -1.10 7.75 0.58
CA LEU A 97 -2.42 8.36 0.77
C LEU A 97 -3.41 7.79 -0.25
N GLU A 98 -4.70 7.99 0.03
CA GLU A 98 -5.84 7.42 -0.71
C GLU A 98 -6.73 8.53 -1.32
N MET A 99 -6.12 9.60 -1.82
CA MET A 99 -6.84 10.73 -2.43
C MET A 99 -7.59 10.31 -3.69
N ALA A 100 -8.89 10.61 -3.80
CA ALA A 100 -9.75 10.16 -4.90
C ALA A 100 -9.35 10.65 -6.31
N SER A 101 -8.48 11.65 -6.41
CA SER A 101 -8.04 12.23 -7.67
C SER A 101 -6.66 12.88 -7.56
N PRO A 102 -5.84 12.91 -8.63
CA PRO A 102 -4.57 13.63 -8.66
C PRO A 102 -4.73 15.16 -8.48
N LYS A 103 -5.95 15.69 -8.46
CA LYS A 103 -6.22 17.10 -8.16
C LYS A 103 -6.15 17.42 -6.67
N PHE A 104 -6.43 16.44 -5.81
CA PHE A 104 -6.38 16.61 -4.36
C PHE A 104 -4.96 16.38 -3.85
N THR A 105 -4.57 17.22 -2.90
CA THR A 105 -3.26 17.28 -2.28
C THR A 105 -3.38 16.82 -0.83
N PRO A 106 -2.27 16.48 -0.15
CA PRO A 106 -2.27 16.24 1.29
C PRO A 106 -2.88 17.39 2.12
N ASN A 107 -2.80 18.63 1.63
CA ASN A 107 -3.38 19.80 2.28
C ASN A 107 -4.91 19.81 2.31
N ASP A 108 -5.56 19.06 1.41
CA ASP A 108 -7.03 18.94 1.37
C ASP A 108 -7.58 17.98 2.44
N GLY A 109 -6.71 17.28 3.18
CA GLY A 109 -7.08 16.42 4.30
C GLY A 109 -7.56 15.03 3.92
N VAL A 110 -7.85 14.22 4.94
CA VAL A 110 -8.17 12.79 4.82
C VAL A 110 -9.62 12.46 5.20
N GLY A 111 -10.33 13.37 5.86
CA GLY A 111 -11.73 13.22 6.23
C GLY A 111 -12.63 12.91 5.02
N CYS A 112 -12.29 13.48 3.86
CA CYS A 112 -12.99 13.26 2.59
C CYS A 112 -13.02 11.78 2.13
N TYR A 113 -12.18 10.91 2.69
CA TYR A 113 -12.16 9.48 2.38
C TYR A 113 -13.51 8.79 2.64
N GLU A 114 -14.38 9.35 3.50
CA GLU A 114 -15.72 8.77 3.76
C GLU A 114 -16.62 8.70 2.51
N HIS A 115 -16.30 9.49 1.47
CA HIS A 115 -17.05 9.54 0.22
C HIS A 115 -16.52 8.59 -0.86
N ASP A 116 -15.36 7.99 -0.65
CA ASP A 116 -14.77 7.02 -1.57
C ASP A 116 -14.98 5.59 -1.02
N ARG A 117 -15.63 4.75 -1.83
CA ARG A 117 -15.98 3.37 -1.47
C ARG A 117 -14.96 2.35 -1.95
N THR A 118 -13.83 2.79 -2.48
CA THR A 118 -12.74 1.90 -2.86
C THR A 118 -12.02 1.34 -1.62
N GLN A 119 -11.25 0.28 -1.84
CA GLN A 119 -10.62 -0.49 -0.76
C GLN A 119 -9.59 0.32 0.03
N GLY A 120 -8.83 1.20 -0.62
CA GLY A 120 -7.83 2.05 0.05
C GLY A 120 -8.45 2.91 1.16
N PRO A 121 -9.39 3.81 0.83
CA PRO A 121 -10.15 4.62 1.79
C PRO A 121 -10.81 3.79 2.90
N ALA A 122 -11.35 2.61 2.59
CA ALA A 122 -11.93 1.72 3.61
C ALA A 122 -10.89 1.26 4.65
N CYS A 123 -9.69 0.88 4.22
CA CYS A 123 -8.57 0.52 5.10
C CYS A 123 -8.00 1.73 5.84
N ALA A 124 -7.92 2.88 5.18
CA ALA A 124 -7.47 4.13 5.77
C ALA A 124 -8.39 4.58 6.91
N ILE A 125 -9.71 4.49 6.73
CA ILE A 125 -10.69 4.80 7.77
C ILE A 125 -10.67 3.77 8.90
N ALA A 126 -10.49 2.48 8.59
CA ALA A 126 -10.38 1.44 9.60
C ALA A 126 -9.26 1.74 10.63
N ALA A 127 -8.17 2.33 10.15
CA ALA A 127 -6.98 2.74 10.88
C ALA A 127 -6.82 4.28 10.91
N GLY A 128 -7.90 5.00 11.23
CA GLY A 128 -7.99 6.45 11.09
C GLY A 128 -6.86 7.25 11.76
N ALA A 129 -6.44 6.90 12.99
CA ALA A 129 -5.33 7.61 13.64
C ALA A 129 -4.00 7.48 12.88
N ALA A 130 -3.70 6.28 12.37
CA ALA A 130 -2.53 6.05 11.52
C ALA A 130 -2.63 6.80 10.19
N THR A 131 -3.83 6.91 9.61
CA THR A 131 -4.07 7.70 8.40
C THR A 131 -3.83 9.19 8.62
N ILE A 132 -4.32 9.75 9.73
CA ILE A 132 -4.04 11.14 10.12
C ILE A 132 -2.54 11.35 10.29
N TYR A 133 -1.84 10.42 10.95
CA TYR A 133 -0.39 10.46 11.08
C TYR A 133 0.31 10.48 9.71
N ARG A 134 -0.05 9.57 8.79
CA ARG A 134 0.54 9.51 7.43
C ARG A 134 0.37 10.80 6.63
N ASN A 135 -0.70 11.55 6.85
CA ASN A 135 -0.90 12.83 6.17
C ASN A 135 -0.17 13.97 6.87
N TYR A 136 -0.40 14.15 8.17
CA TYR A 136 -0.05 15.38 8.88
C TYR A 136 1.25 15.32 9.67
N PHE A 137 1.71 14.12 10.04
CA PHE A 137 2.79 13.96 11.04
C PHE A 137 3.95 13.06 10.61
N VAL A 138 3.85 12.36 9.48
CA VAL A 138 4.95 11.55 8.97
C VAL A 138 6.16 12.43 8.61
N PRO A 139 7.38 12.08 9.02
CA PRO A 139 8.57 12.80 8.57
C PRO A 139 8.81 12.61 7.07
N VAL A 140 8.92 13.70 6.33
CA VAL A 140 9.28 13.72 4.90
C VAL A 140 10.33 14.80 4.69
N ASP A 141 11.46 14.45 4.08
CA ASP A 141 12.56 15.38 3.75
C ASP A 141 12.96 16.34 4.90
N GLY A 142 13.04 15.81 6.12
CA GLY A 142 13.43 16.55 7.32
C GLY A 142 12.34 17.46 7.91
N GLN A 143 11.13 17.44 7.36
CA GLN A 143 9.97 18.18 7.87
C GLN A 143 8.82 17.23 8.25
N ILE A 144 7.87 17.73 9.04
CA ILE A 144 6.73 16.95 9.51
C ILE A 144 5.54 17.14 8.55
N GLY A 145 4.92 16.02 8.18
CA GLY A 145 3.73 15.95 7.35
C GLY A 145 3.97 16.12 5.85
N GLN A 146 3.02 15.58 5.10
CA GLN A 146 2.95 15.70 3.64
C GLN A 146 2.18 16.96 3.25
N THR A 147 2.65 17.67 2.23
CA THR A 147 1.97 18.83 1.62
C THR A 147 1.94 18.68 0.10
N ALA A 148 1.30 19.60 -0.62
CA ALA A 148 1.31 19.62 -2.07
C ALA A 148 2.75 19.65 -2.65
N GLU A 149 3.69 20.29 -1.95
CA GLU A 149 5.08 20.49 -2.38
C GLU A 149 6.05 19.42 -1.87
N ARG A 150 5.64 18.61 -0.88
CA ARG A 150 6.52 17.63 -0.22
C ARG A 150 5.76 16.37 0.14
N GLN A 151 6.09 15.28 -0.51
CA GLN A 151 5.35 14.02 -0.39
C GLN A 151 6.31 12.85 -0.41
N ILE A 152 5.88 11.75 0.21
CA ILE A 152 6.54 10.47 0.05
C ILE A 152 6.45 10.06 -1.43
N ASN A 153 7.52 9.43 -1.94
CA ASN A 153 7.54 8.87 -3.28
C ASN A 153 8.14 7.47 -3.27
N CYS A 154 7.29 6.47 -3.16
CA CYS A 154 7.66 5.05 -3.18
C CYS A 154 8.16 4.53 -4.54
N LEU A 155 8.02 5.32 -5.62
CA LEU A 155 8.53 4.99 -6.95
C LEU A 155 9.87 5.67 -7.26
N HIS A 156 10.40 6.48 -6.34
CA HIS A 156 11.59 7.30 -6.57
C HIS A 156 12.79 6.49 -7.06
N ASP A 157 13.17 5.44 -6.33
CA ASP A 157 14.40 4.69 -6.62
C ASP A 157 14.28 3.89 -7.94
N VAL A 158 13.08 3.38 -8.25
CA VAL A 158 12.76 2.81 -9.57
C VAL A 158 13.00 3.84 -10.68
N GLY A 159 12.57 5.09 -10.46
CA GLY A 159 12.83 6.20 -11.37
C GLY A 159 14.31 6.53 -11.53
N VAL A 160 15.09 6.53 -10.45
CA VAL A 160 16.54 6.74 -10.51
C VAL A 160 17.21 5.65 -11.34
N THR A 161 16.87 4.39 -11.11
CA THR A 161 17.45 3.27 -11.85
C THR A 161 17.08 3.30 -13.34
N LEU A 162 15.79 3.53 -13.66
CA LEU A 162 15.35 3.61 -15.06
C LEU A 162 15.97 4.80 -15.81
N THR A 163 16.06 5.97 -15.18
CA THR A 163 16.70 7.15 -15.82
C THR A 163 18.19 6.92 -16.04
N GLY A 164 18.88 6.27 -15.11
CA GLY A 164 20.29 5.88 -15.26
C GLY A 164 20.53 4.92 -16.42
N ILE A 165 19.64 3.95 -16.64
CA ILE A 165 19.75 2.99 -17.76
C ILE A 165 19.38 3.65 -19.09
N LEU A 166 18.29 4.43 -19.13
CA LEU A 166 17.75 5.02 -20.35
C LEU A 166 18.51 6.26 -20.83
N GLY A 167 19.24 6.94 -19.94
CA GLY A 167 19.81 8.27 -20.23
C GLY A 167 18.74 9.34 -20.48
N LEU A 168 17.50 9.08 -20.09
CA LEU A 168 16.38 10.02 -20.18
C LEU A 168 16.11 10.62 -18.79
N PRO A 169 15.77 11.92 -18.69
CA PRO A 169 15.43 12.49 -17.41
C PRO A 169 14.01 12.04 -16.98
N LEU A 170 13.75 12.02 -15.67
CA LEU A 170 12.57 11.39 -15.08
C LEU A 170 11.25 11.94 -15.64
N GLU A 171 11.19 13.24 -15.89
CA GLU A 171 10.02 13.93 -16.43
C GLU A 171 9.65 13.49 -17.85
N LYS A 172 10.54 12.81 -18.57
CA LYS A 172 10.22 12.15 -19.85
C LYS A 172 9.54 10.81 -19.64
N LEU A 173 9.79 10.15 -18.51
CA LEU A 173 9.18 8.87 -18.17
C LEU A 173 7.78 9.08 -17.60
N TRP A 174 7.66 9.86 -16.52
CA TRP A 174 6.38 10.23 -15.90
C TRP A 174 6.48 11.51 -15.07
N ALA A 175 5.32 12.11 -14.82
CA ALA A 175 5.17 13.14 -13.80
C ALA A 175 4.47 12.54 -12.58
N LEU A 176 5.04 12.69 -11.39
CA LEU A 176 4.35 12.35 -10.15
C LEU A 176 3.45 13.53 -9.74
N ARG A 177 2.16 13.28 -9.56
CA ARG A 177 1.20 14.29 -9.11
C ARG A 177 0.36 13.73 -7.97
N ASN A 178 0.58 14.21 -6.76
CA ASN A 178 -0.17 13.77 -5.56
C ASN A 178 -0.20 12.25 -5.37
N GLY A 179 0.96 11.61 -5.56
CA GLY A 179 1.15 10.17 -5.49
C GLY A 179 0.76 9.38 -6.76
N TYR A 180 0.22 10.03 -7.79
CA TYR A 180 -0.10 9.40 -9.08
C TYR A 180 1.09 9.50 -10.05
N ALA A 181 1.62 8.37 -10.51
CA ALA A 181 2.63 8.34 -11.57
C ALA A 181 1.95 8.44 -12.94
N LEU A 182 1.87 9.66 -13.48
CA LEU A 182 1.25 9.94 -14.77
C LEU A 182 2.31 9.81 -15.88
N CYS A 183 2.43 8.60 -16.43
CA CYS A 183 3.39 8.29 -17.49
C CYS A 183 3.06 8.99 -18.82
N SER A 184 4.11 9.24 -19.61
CA SER A 184 3.98 9.68 -21.00
C SER A 184 4.02 8.47 -21.95
N GLU A 185 3.48 8.60 -23.17
CA GLU A 185 3.58 7.53 -24.17
C GLU A 185 5.05 7.19 -24.49
N LEU A 186 5.87 8.22 -24.71
CA LEU A 186 7.32 8.06 -24.94
C LEU A 186 8.01 7.37 -23.75
N GLY A 187 7.60 7.72 -22.53
CA GLY A 187 8.13 7.13 -21.31
C GLY A 187 7.81 5.64 -21.20
N LEU A 188 6.56 5.26 -21.47
CA LEU A 188 6.13 3.86 -21.45
C LEU A 188 6.84 3.03 -22.53
N ASP A 189 6.99 3.59 -23.74
CA ASP A 189 7.69 2.92 -24.83
C ASP A 189 9.17 2.70 -24.48
N ALA A 190 9.86 3.73 -23.99
CA ALA A 190 11.24 3.63 -23.56
C ALA A 190 11.42 2.61 -22.43
N ILE A 191 10.54 2.62 -21.42
CA ILE A 191 10.58 1.64 -20.33
C ILE A 191 10.33 0.23 -20.87
N SER A 192 9.36 0.05 -21.77
CA SER A 192 9.07 -1.25 -22.38
C SER A 192 10.27 -1.81 -23.14
N GLU A 193 10.87 -1.02 -24.02
CA GLU A 193 12.06 -1.41 -24.80
C GLU A 193 13.24 -1.74 -23.88
N CYS A 194 13.46 -0.93 -22.84
CA CYS A 194 14.47 -1.17 -21.82
C CYS A 194 14.25 -2.53 -21.15
N LEU A 195 13.06 -2.77 -20.57
CA LEU A 195 12.75 -4.02 -19.88
C LEU A 195 12.84 -5.25 -20.79
N GLN A 196 12.55 -5.13 -22.09
CA GLN A 196 12.69 -6.24 -23.05
C GLN A 196 14.15 -6.56 -23.39
N SER A 197 15.05 -5.59 -23.29
CA SER A 197 16.47 -5.74 -23.61
C SER A 197 17.34 -6.18 -22.43
N LEU A 198 16.84 -6.01 -21.20
CA LEU A 198 17.55 -6.35 -19.98
C LEU A 198 17.50 -7.84 -19.65
N SER A 199 18.50 -8.32 -18.90
CA SER A 199 18.47 -9.66 -18.33
C SER A 199 17.45 -9.75 -17.18
N LEU A 200 17.03 -10.98 -16.85
CA LEU A 200 16.08 -11.20 -15.75
C LEU A 200 16.61 -10.69 -14.40
N GLU A 201 17.92 -10.79 -14.18
CA GLU A 201 18.59 -10.28 -12.98
C GLU A 201 18.49 -8.76 -12.90
N LYS A 202 18.67 -8.05 -14.01
CA LYS A 202 18.52 -6.58 -14.05
C LYS A 202 17.07 -6.13 -13.88
N ILE A 203 16.12 -6.86 -14.43
CA ILE A 203 14.69 -6.61 -14.17
C ILE A 203 14.37 -6.83 -12.69
N ASP A 204 14.95 -7.88 -12.07
CA ASP A 204 14.77 -8.16 -10.65
C ASP A 204 15.41 -7.10 -9.74
N GLU A 205 16.55 -6.52 -10.13
CA GLU A 205 17.13 -5.34 -9.47
C GLU A 205 16.17 -4.16 -9.48
N ILE A 206 15.57 -3.81 -10.63
CA ILE A 206 14.59 -2.72 -10.74
C ILE A 206 13.35 -3.00 -9.87
N ARG A 207 12.87 -4.25 -9.82
CA ARG A 207 11.80 -4.64 -8.89
C ARG A 207 12.22 -4.41 -7.44
N GLY A 208 13.47 -4.72 -7.11
CA GLY A 208 14.07 -4.52 -5.79
C GLY A 208 14.03 -3.07 -5.28
N ASP A 209 14.04 -2.09 -6.19
CA ASP A 209 14.05 -0.67 -5.86
C ASP A 209 12.66 -0.11 -5.47
N LEU A 210 11.57 -0.82 -5.78
CA LEU A 210 10.23 -0.38 -5.40
C LEU A 210 10.10 -0.34 -3.87
N LYS A 211 9.64 0.79 -3.34
CA LYS A 211 9.31 0.94 -1.92
C LYS A 211 7.82 0.73 -1.65
N VAL A 212 7.50 0.28 -0.45
CA VAL A 212 6.15 0.20 0.10
C VAL A 212 6.16 0.82 1.51
N GLY A 213 5.00 1.29 1.97
CA GLY A 213 4.84 1.74 3.35
C GLY A 213 4.41 0.59 4.26
N VAL A 214 5.28 0.10 5.14
CA VAL A 214 4.93 -0.91 6.15
C VAL A 214 4.56 -0.17 7.44
N HIS A 215 3.27 -0.19 7.80
CA HIS A 215 2.76 0.42 9.02
C HIS A 215 2.37 -0.68 10.02
N SER A 216 3.26 -0.95 10.97
CA SER A 216 3.09 -2.02 11.94
C SER A 216 2.39 -1.54 13.21
N ASP A 217 1.73 -2.46 13.89
CA ASP A 217 1.09 -2.25 15.20
C ASP A 217 0.08 -1.09 15.27
N VAL A 218 -0.74 -0.98 14.24
CA VAL A 218 -1.76 0.06 14.08
C VAL A 218 -3.04 -0.31 14.82
N GLU A 219 -3.55 0.59 15.67
CA GLU A 219 -4.85 0.41 16.31
C GLU A 219 -6.00 0.60 15.30
N VAL A 220 -6.96 -0.34 15.29
CA VAL A 220 -8.16 -0.26 14.45
C VAL A 220 -9.19 0.67 15.11
N THR A 221 -9.03 1.98 14.86
CA THR A 221 -9.80 3.04 15.50
C THR A 221 -11.28 3.10 15.11
N ASP A 222 -11.66 2.45 14.01
CA ASP A 222 -13.05 2.36 13.58
C ASP A 222 -13.89 1.36 14.40
N SER A 223 -13.25 0.57 15.27
CA SER A 223 -13.99 -0.31 16.18
C SER A 223 -14.68 0.48 17.30
N ARG A 224 -15.95 0.11 17.57
CA ARG A 224 -16.73 0.61 18.72
C ARG A 224 -16.45 -0.15 20.02
N THR A 225 -15.63 -1.20 19.97
CA THR A 225 -15.27 -1.99 21.16
C THR A 225 -14.27 -1.23 22.03
N LYS A 226 -14.29 -1.50 23.35
CA LYS A 226 -13.32 -0.92 24.30
C LYS A 226 -11.90 -1.45 24.06
N ILE A 227 -11.79 -2.74 23.71
CA ILE A 227 -10.54 -3.37 23.30
C ILE A 227 -10.54 -3.38 21.79
N ARG A 228 -9.66 -2.56 21.19
CA ARG A 228 -9.53 -2.48 19.74
C ARG A 228 -8.42 -3.42 19.28
N PRO A 229 -8.62 -4.16 18.18
CA PRO A 229 -7.55 -4.96 17.61
C PRO A 229 -6.43 -4.06 17.09
N VAL A 230 -5.25 -4.65 17.02
CA VAL A 230 -4.07 -4.05 16.41
C VAL A 230 -3.73 -4.85 15.18
N VAL A 231 -3.40 -4.21 14.07
CA VAL A 231 -3.06 -4.86 12.79
C VAL A 231 -1.84 -4.21 12.16
N SER A 232 -1.28 -4.84 11.13
CA SER A 232 -0.27 -4.23 10.27
C SER A 232 -0.88 -3.92 8.90
N GLN A 233 -0.48 -2.81 8.29
CA GLN A 233 -0.91 -2.41 6.94
C GLN A 233 0.30 -2.21 6.04
N VAL A 234 0.27 -2.74 4.83
CA VAL A 234 1.29 -2.49 3.80
C VAL A 234 0.66 -1.70 2.66
N PHE A 235 1.10 -0.46 2.52
CA PHE A 235 0.63 0.50 1.53
C PHE A 235 1.43 0.33 0.24
N CYS A 236 0.74 -0.16 -0.79
CA CYS A 236 1.29 -0.39 -2.11
C CYS A 236 0.51 0.43 -3.14
N SER A 237 1.21 0.92 -4.16
CA SER A 237 0.57 1.54 -5.33
C SER A 237 0.74 0.66 -6.55
N ALA A 238 -0.33 0.56 -7.35
CA ALA A 238 -0.22 0.18 -8.75
C ALA A 238 -0.01 1.43 -9.62
N LEU A 239 0.17 1.26 -10.92
CA LEU A 239 0.18 2.39 -11.85
C LEU A 239 -1.27 2.83 -12.20
N PRO A 240 -1.54 4.14 -12.33
CA PRO A 240 -2.89 4.66 -12.57
C PRO A 240 -3.27 4.62 -14.07
N VAL A 241 -3.34 3.42 -14.65
CA VAL A 241 -3.60 3.17 -16.09
C VAL A 241 -4.83 3.93 -16.62
N ALA A 242 -5.94 3.91 -15.87
CA ALA A 242 -7.20 4.55 -16.27
C ALA A 242 -7.22 6.09 -16.15
N TYR A 243 -6.16 6.71 -15.63
CA TYR A 243 -6.08 8.17 -15.43
C TYR A 243 -5.48 8.90 -16.65
N THR A 244 -5.33 8.20 -17.76
CA THR A 244 -4.82 8.74 -19.03
C THR A 244 -5.66 8.23 -20.21
N ARG A 245 -5.38 8.72 -21.42
CA ARG A 245 -5.95 8.19 -22.66
C ARG A 245 -5.03 7.17 -23.35
N ILE A 246 -3.90 6.84 -22.73
CA ILE A 246 -2.91 5.94 -23.30
C ILE A 246 -3.46 4.51 -23.27
N PRO A 247 -3.40 3.75 -24.38
CA PRO A 247 -3.86 2.36 -24.41
C PRO A 247 -3.22 1.50 -23.31
N SER A 248 -4.02 0.66 -22.66
CA SER A 248 -3.59 -0.13 -21.50
C SER A 248 -2.40 -1.04 -21.82
N GLU A 249 -2.31 -1.54 -23.05
CA GLU A 249 -1.29 -2.46 -23.52
C GLU A 249 0.12 -1.86 -23.40
N ARG A 250 0.26 -0.54 -23.59
CA ARG A 250 1.54 0.17 -23.43
C ARG A 250 2.01 0.22 -21.97
N TRP A 251 1.11 0.07 -21.01
CA TRP A 251 1.46 0.02 -19.59
C TRP A 251 1.93 -1.36 -19.15
N ALA A 252 1.61 -2.42 -19.89
CA ALA A 252 1.73 -3.79 -19.41
C ALA A 252 3.11 -4.14 -18.84
N PRO A 253 4.26 -3.77 -19.46
CA PRO A 253 5.58 -4.09 -18.92
C PRO A 253 5.84 -3.39 -17.59
N PHE A 254 5.58 -2.08 -17.51
CA PHE A 254 5.86 -1.31 -16.30
C PHE A 254 4.86 -1.61 -15.17
N ALA A 255 3.58 -1.75 -15.50
CA ALA A 255 2.54 -2.12 -14.56
C ALA A 255 2.79 -3.51 -13.96
N SER A 256 3.20 -4.49 -14.78
CA SER A 256 3.54 -5.82 -14.29
C SER A 256 4.74 -5.77 -13.33
N LEU A 257 5.80 -5.03 -13.68
CA LEU A 257 6.97 -4.86 -12.83
C LEU A 257 6.59 -4.31 -11.44
N VAL A 258 5.79 -3.25 -11.41
CA VAL A 258 5.33 -2.61 -10.17
C VAL A 258 4.42 -3.55 -9.36
N LEU A 259 3.47 -4.23 -10.00
CA LEU A 259 2.59 -5.18 -9.33
C LEU A 259 3.37 -6.36 -8.75
N GLU A 260 4.28 -6.96 -9.51
CA GLU A 260 5.13 -8.07 -9.06
C GLU A 260 5.93 -7.70 -7.82
N ALA A 261 6.54 -6.50 -7.82
CA ALA A 261 7.30 -6.02 -6.68
C ALA A 261 6.40 -5.70 -5.47
N ALA A 262 5.22 -5.11 -5.68
CA ALA A 262 4.28 -4.77 -4.61
C ALA A 262 3.71 -6.02 -3.89
N TYR A 263 3.32 -7.06 -4.63
CA TYR A 263 2.83 -8.30 -4.01
C TYR A 263 3.96 -9.04 -3.29
N GLU A 264 5.15 -9.13 -3.89
CA GLU A 264 6.30 -9.76 -3.23
C GLU A 264 6.67 -9.02 -1.94
N ALA A 265 6.76 -7.68 -1.97
CA ALA A 265 7.04 -6.86 -0.79
C ALA A 265 5.99 -7.08 0.31
N THR A 266 4.72 -7.19 -0.06
CA THR A 266 3.63 -7.46 0.90
C THR A 266 3.83 -8.79 1.62
N LEU A 267 4.14 -9.86 0.87
CA LEU A 267 4.31 -11.20 1.45
C LEU A 267 5.60 -11.30 2.28
N LEU A 268 6.68 -10.65 1.87
CA LEU A 268 7.91 -10.58 2.68
C LEU A 268 7.70 -9.78 3.97
N ALA A 269 6.97 -8.67 3.92
CA ALA A 269 6.57 -7.94 5.13
C ALA A 269 5.71 -8.81 6.06
N ALA A 270 4.85 -9.67 5.52
CA ALA A 270 4.07 -10.62 6.31
C ALA A 270 4.92 -11.72 6.95
N ILE A 271 5.94 -12.23 6.25
CA ILE A 271 6.91 -13.16 6.85
C ILE A 271 7.60 -12.52 8.04
N LEU A 272 8.04 -11.27 7.91
CA LEU A 272 8.68 -10.52 8.99
C LEU A 272 7.70 -10.23 10.13
N ASN A 273 6.45 -9.88 9.82
CA ASN A 273 5.38 -9.72 10.81
C ASN A 273 5.21 -11.01 11.63
N HIS A 274 5.09 -12.15 10.95
CA HIS A 274 4.94 -13.45 11.60
C HIS A 274 6.17 -13.86 12.42
N ALA A 275 7.38 -13.62 11.89
CA ALA A 275 8.64 -13.88 12.59
C ALA A 275 8.78 -13.08 13.90
N ASN A 276 8.10 -11.92 14.01
CA ASN A 276 8.03 -11.11 15.23
C ASN A 276 6.93 -11.58 16.22
N GLY A 277 6.31 -12.75 15.98
CA GLY A 277 5.30 -13.33 16.86
C GLY A 277 3.87 -12.87 16.56
N ASN A 278 3.65 -12.10 15.51
CA ASN A 278 2.31 -11.72 15.05
C ASN A 278 1.68 -12.82 14.17
N SER A 279 0.42 -12.61 13.79
CA SER A 279 -0.33 -13.54 12.94
C SER A 279 0.35 -13.81 11.60
N SER A 280 0.24 -15.05 11.14
CA SER A 280 0.63 -15.49 9.79
C SER A 280 -0.39 -15.11 8.71
N VAL A 281 -1.53 -14.51 9.10
CA VAL A 281 -2.62 -14.15 8.18
C VAL A 281 -2.25 -12.90 7.38
N VAL A 282 -2.42 -12.98 6.07
CA VAL A 282 -2.22 -11.88 5.13
C VAL A 282 -3.47 -11.71 4.29
N LEU A 283 -4.01 -10.50 4.25
CA LEU A 283 -5.15 -10.16 3.41
C LEU A 283 -4.65 -9.39 2.19
N LEU A 284 -4.67 -10.05 1.03
CA LEU A 284 -4.33 -9.43 -0.26
C LEU A 284 -5.58 -8.85 -0.92
N THR A 285 -5.39 -7.81 -1.71
CA THR A 285 -6.43 -7.19 -2.53
C THR A 285 -6.01 -7.28 -4.00
N HIS A 286 -6.95 -7.13 -4.93
CA HIS A 286 -6.62 -6.93 -6.35
C HIS A 286 -6.09 -5.51 -6.57
N LEU A 287 -4.84 -5.29 -6.18
CA LEU A 287 -4.14 -4.00 -6.22
C LEU A 287 -4.23 -3.38 -7.62
N GLY A 288 -4.82 -2.19 -7.71
CA GLY A 288 -4.98 -1.45 -8.96
C GLY A 288 -6.08 -1.94 -9.89
N GLY A 289 -6.81 -3.02 -9.57
CA GLY A 289 -7.87 -3.59 -10.41
C GLY A 289 -9.21 -2.83 -10.36
N GLY A 290 -9.33 -1.81 -9.51
CA GLY A 290 -10.48 -0.91 -9.42
C GLY A 290 -10.24 0.39 -10.19
N ALA A 291 -10.23 1.53 -9.48
CA ALA A 291 -10.12 2.86 -10.08
C ALA A 291 -8.88 3.05 -10.97
N PHE A 292 -7.75 2.41 -10.64
CA PHE A 292 -6.52 2.52 -11.43
C PHE A 292 -6.56 1.73 -12.75
N GLY A 293 -7.51 0.81 -12.94
CA GLY A 293 -7.75 0.13 -14.21
C GLY A 293 -6.63 -0.79 -14.69
N ASN A 294 -5.89 -1.42 -13.79
CA ASN A 294 -4.90 -2.43 -14.18
C ASN A 294 -5.59 -3.69 -14.69
N ASN A 295 -5.00 -4.35 -15.68
CA ASN A 295 -5.56 -5.58 -16.25
C ASN A 295 -5.54 -6.71 -15.18
N PRO A 296 -6.68 -7.42 -14.97
CA PRO A 296 -6.78 -8.53 -14.03
C PRO A 296 -5.73 -9.64 -14.23
N GLU A 297 -5.29 -9.89 -15.46
CA GLU A 297 -4.28 -10.91 -15.76
C GLU A 297 -2.90 -10.52 -15.20
N TRP A 298 -2.52 -9.24 -15.28
CA TRP A 298 -1.24 -8.76 -14.72
C TRP A 298 -1.25 -8.91 -13.20
N ILE A 299 -2.37 -8.56 -12.57
CA ILE A 299 -2.58 -8.70 -11.13
C ILE A 299 -2.47 -10.18 -10.73
N THR A 300 -3.21 -11.06 -11.39
CA THR A 300 -3.23 -12.50 -11.07
C THR A 300 -1.84 -13.12 -11.25
N ARG A 301 -1.12 -12.77 -12.31
CA ARG A 301 0.26 -13.22 -12.55
C ARG A 301 1.22 -12.74 -11.47
N ALA A 302 1.11 -11.47 -11.06
CA ALA A 302 1.94 -10.90 -10.01
C ALA A 302 1.70 -11.55 -8.64
N ILE A 303 0.43 -11.82 -8.28
CA ILE A 303 0.09 -12.58 -7.07
C ILE A 303 0.68 -13.99 -7.17
N ARG A 304 0.46 -14.71 -8.27
CA ARG A 304 1.01 -16.06 -8.47
C ARG A 304 2.52 -16.09 -8.28
N ARG A 305 3.24 -15.16 -8.92
CA ARG A 305 4.70 -15.05 -8.81
C ARG A 305 5.13 -14.84 -7.35
N ALA A 306 4.46 -13.94 -6.63
CA ALA A 306 4.76 -13.66 -5.23
C ALA A 306 4.48 -14.87 -4.32
N LEU A 307 3.37 -15.58 -4.53
CA LEU A 307 3.02 -16.80 -3.78
C LEU A 307 4.05 -17.92 -4.00
N VAL A 308 4.50 -18.14 -5.24
CA VAL A 308 5.58 -19.10 -5.54
C VAL A 308 6.86 -18.74 -4.80
N ALA A 309 7.21 -17.45 -4.76
CA ALA A 309 8.43 -17.00 -4.08
C ALA A 309 8.43 -17.23 -2.55
N VAL A 310 7.26 -17.43 -1.95
CA VAL A 310 7.11 -17.64 -0.51
C VAL A 310 6.47 -18.99 -0.14
N SER A 311 6.48 -19.97 -1.05
CA SER A 311 5.79 -21.26 -0.86
C SER A 311 6.19 -22.02 0.40
N ASP A 312 7.45 -21.83 0.82
CA ASP A 312 8.08 -22.57 1.93
C ASP A 312 7.87 -21.89 3.31
N PHE A 313 7.12 -20.78 3.36
CA PHE A 313 6.84 -20.04 4.58
C PHE A 313 5.43 -20.35 5.12
N ASP A 314 5.28 -20.38 6.45
CA ASP A 314 3.97 -20.53 7.09
C ASP A 314 3.17 -19.22 7.03
N LEU A 315 2.54 -18.97 5.87
CA LEU A 315 1.59 -17.88 5.69
C LEU A 315 0.20 -18.42 5.40
N ASP A 316 -0.82 -17.74 5.92
CA ASP A 316 -2.23 -17.92 5.53
C ASP A 316 -2.68 -16.72 4.70
N VAL A 317 -2.57 -16.84 3.39
CA VAL A 317 -2.91 -15.78 2.44
C VAL A 317 -4.38 -15.86 2.06
N LYS A 318 -5.11 -14.79 2.33
CA LYS A 318 -6.52 -14.59 2.00
C LYS A 318 -6.62 -13.54 0.90
N ILE A 319 -7.00 -13.95 -0.31
CA ILE A 319 -7.27 -13.03 -1.42
C ILE A 319 -8.69 -12.49 -1.25
N VAL A 320 -8.79 -11.21 -0.90
CA VAL A 320 -10.05 -10.54 -0.56
C VAL A 320 -10.71 -10.00 -1.83
N SER A 321 -12.01 -10.27 -1.97
CA SER A 321 -12.87 -9.64 -2.96
C SER A 321 -14.07 -9.00 -2.27
N PHE A 322 -14.51 -7.82 -2.70
CA PHE A 322 -15.62 -7.14 -2.02
C PHE A 322 -16.98 -7.83 -2.26
N SER A 323 -17.27 -8.23 -3.50
CA SER A 323 -18.59 -8.76 -3.87
C SER A 323 -18.61 -10.23 -4.28
N ARG A 324 -17.66 -10.65 -5.12
CA ARG A 324 -17.59 -12.03 -5.62
C ARG A 324 -16.16 -12.45 -5.88
N ILE A 325 -15.87 -13.74 -5.73
CA ILE A 325 -14.62 -14.35 -6.15
C ILE A 325 -14.67 -14.47 -7.68
N THR A 326 -13.65 -13.97 -8.36
CA THR A 326 -13.52 -14.12 -9.82
C THR A 326 -13.03 -15.51 -10.19
N THR A 327 -13.29 -15.95 -11.43
CA THR A 327 -12.77 -17.24 -11.94
C THR A 327 -11.26 -17.32 -11.78
N ASP A 328 -10.53 -16.28 -12.21
CA ASP A 328 -9.06 -16.21 -12.10
C ASP A 328 -8.57 -16.37 -10.66
N THR A 329 -9.29 -15.79 -9.69
CA THR A 329 -8.93 -15.91 -8.26
C THR A 329 -9.22 -17.32 -7.73
N ALA A 330 -10.33 -17.92 -8.15
CA ALA A 330 -10.66 -19.30 -7.78
C ALA A 330 -9.66 -20.30 -8.38
N GLU A 331 -9.27 -20.12 -9.64
CA GLU A 331 -8.24 -20.91 -10.32
C GLU A 331 -6.89 -20.76 -9.62
N LEU A 332 -6.46 -19.51 -9.36
CA LEU A 332 -5.23 -19.24 -8.62
C LEU A 332 -5.22 -19.92 -7.25
N VAL A 333 -6.29 -19.84 -6.47
CA VAL A 333 -6.38 -20.52 -5.17
C VAL A 333 -6.22 -22.04 -5.31
N ASN A 334 -6.80 -22.64 -6.36
CA ASN A 334 -6.69 -24.09 -6.59
C ASN A 334 -5.26 -24.55 -6.92
N GLU A 335 -4.43 -23.69 -7.51
CA GLU A 335 -3.02 -23.99 -7.80
C GLU A 335 -2.17 -24.21 -6.53
N PHE A 336 -2.61 -23.67 -5.39
CA PHE A 336 -1.87 -23.71 -4.11
C PHE A 336 -2.53 -24.58 -3.03
N ARG A 337 -3.49 -25.43 -3.40
CA ARG A 337 -4.10 -26.42 -2.51
C ARG A 337 -3.24 -27.68 -2.39
#